data_AF-A0A8B6DBS6-F1
#
_entry.id   AF-A0A8B6DBS6-F1
#
_cell.length_a   1.000
_cell.length_b   1.000
_cell.length_c   1.000
_cell.angle_alpha   90.00
_cell.angle_beta   90.00
_cell.angle_gamma   90.00
#
_symmetry.space_group_name_H-M   'P 1'
#
loop_
_entity.id
_entity.type
_entity.pdbx_description
1 polymer ?
#
loop_
_entity_poly.entity_id
_entity_poly.type
_entity_poly.pdbx_seq_one_letter_code
_entity_poly.pdbx_strand_id
1 'polypeptide(L)' 'MDIASDKVLPYLTQVEQVAEEIIADKHQMVDLDRRRQKTREAIRVLQKDKTTEKNWVCFGNQFIKLPKKDTKRLLDQGW' A
#
# COMPACT_ATOMS: atom_id res chain seq x y z
N MET A 1 -46.09 -16.03 -5.60
CA MET A 1 -44.73 -15.58 -5.24
C MET A 1 -44.87 -14.32 -4.43
N ASP A 2 -44.24 -14.28 -3.27
CA ASP A 2 -44.43 -13.23 -2.27
C ASP A 2 -43.69 -11.96 -2.71
N ILE A 3 -44.44 -10.89 -3.01
CA ILE A 3 -43.95 -9.62 -3.60
C ILE A 3 -42.92 -8.95 -2.66
N ALA A 4 -43.00 -9.24 -1.36
CA ALA A 4 -42.01 -8.80 -0.39
C ALA A 4 -40.64 -9.46 -0.61
N SER A 5 -40.61 -10.74 -0.99
CA SER A 5 -39.36 -11.48 -1.23
C SER A 5 -38.61 -10.98 -2.47
N ASP A 6 -39.33 -10.59 -3.52
CA ASP A 6 -38.72 -10.13 -4.80
C ASP A 6 -37.96 -8.81 -4.67
N LYS A 7 -38.27 -7.98 -3.67
CA LYS A 7 -37.57 -6.69 -3.44
C LYS A 7 -36.51 -6.76 -2.34
N VAL A 8 -36.64 -7.70 -1.41
CA VAL A 8 -35.69 -7.85 -0.30
C VAL A 8 -34.35 -8.39 -0.80
N LEU A 9 -34.35 -9.40 -1.68
CA LEU A 9 -33.12 -10.00 -2.15
C LEU A 9 -32.22 -8.99 -2.92
N PRO A 10 -32.72 -8.21 -3.90
CA PRO A 10 -31.90 -7.20 -4.58
C PRO A 10 -31.40 -6.08 -3.66
N TYR A 11 -32.17 -5.73 -2.63
CA TYR A 11 -31.75 -4.73 -1.65
C TYR A 11 -30.60 -5.25 -0.78
N LEU A 12 -30.70 -6.49 -0.28
CA LEU A 12 -29.63 -7.12 0.48
C LEU A 12 -28.35 -7.27 -0.35
N THR A 13 -28.46 -7.64 -1.64
CA THR A 13 -27.30 -7.70 -2.55
C THR A 13 -26.61 -6.34 -2.69
N GLN A 14 -27.36 -5.25 -2.80
CA GLN A 14 -26.77 -3.90 -2.87
C GLN A 14 -26.05 -3.52 -1.56
N VAL A 15 -26.65 -3.87 -0.43
CA VAL A 15 -26.02 -3.64 0.89
C VAL A 15 -24.73 -4.44 1.02
N GLU A 16 -24.72 -5.70 0.60
CA GLU A 16 -23.54 -6.55 0.62
C GLU A 16 -22.43 -6.02 -0.28
N GLN A 17 -22.75 -5.56 -1.49
CA GLN A 17 -21.76 -4.98 -2.40
C GLN A 17 -21.07 -3.76 -1.78
N VAL A 18 -21.85 -2.83 -1.21
CA VAL A 18 -21.28 -1.64 -0.53
C VAL A 18 -20.46 -2.04 0.70
N ALA A 19 -20.89 -3.06 1.43
CA ALA A 19 -20.13 -3.57 2.57
C ALA A 19 -18.77 -4.15 2.13
N GLU A 20 -18.72 -4.89 1.03
CA GLU A 20 -17.50 -5.45 0.47
C GLU A 20 -16.53 -4.35 0.00
N GLU A 21 -17.04 -3.33 -0.68
CA GLU A 21 -16.25 -2.15 -1.09
C GLU A 21 -15.63 -1.44 0.12
N ILE A 22 -16.40 -1.20 1.18
CA ILE A 22 -15.90 -0.57 2.42
C ILE A 22 -14.80 -1.41 3.07
N ILE A 23 -14.96 -2.74 3.08
CA ILE A 23 -13.97 -3.65 3.66
C ILE A 23 -12.69 -3.64 2.83
N ALA A 24 -12.81 -3.70 1.50
CA ALA A 24 -11.67 -3.62 0.58
C ALA A 24 -10.90 -2.31 0.75
N ASP A 25 -11.60 -1.17 0.82
CA ASP A 25 -10.99 0.15 1.03
C ASP A 25 -10.24 0.23 2.37
N LYS A 26 -10.82 -0.32 3.44
CA LYS A 26 -10.16 -0.39 4.75
C LYS A 26 -8.88 -1.22 4.69
N HIS A 27 -8.90 -2.37 4.01
CA HIS A 27 -7.71 -3.18 3.82
C HIS A 27 -6.64 -2.45 3.02
N GLN A 28 -7.02 -1.80 1.91
CA GLN A 28 -6.10 -1.01 1.10
C GLN A 28 -5.48 0.12 1.91
N MET A 29 -6.25 0.79 2.76
CA MET A 29 -5.76 1.87 3.62
C MET A 29 -4.70 1.38 4.61
N VAL A 30 -4.91 0.21 5.22
CA VAL A 30 -3.94 -0.42 6.12
C VAL A 30 -2.66 -0.79 5.37
N ASP A 31 -2.77 -1.33 4.17
CA ASP A 31 -1.60 -1.72 3.37
C ASP A 31 -0.82 -0.50 2.88
N LEU A 32 -1.50 0.58 2.50
CA LEU A 32 -0.88 1.85 2.17
C LEU A 32 -0.15 2.45 3.38
N ASP A 33 -0.75 2.42 4.57
CA ASP A 33 -0.05 2.87 5.77
C ASP A 33 1.17 2.00 6.05
N ARG A 34 1.05 0.66 6.03
CA ARG A 34 2.20 -0.24 6.19
C ARG A 34 3.34 0.07 5.23
N ARG A 35 3.05 0.33 3.95
CA ARG A 35 4.04 0.75 2.96
C ARG A 35 4.67 2.09 3.33
N ARG A 36 3.86 3.08 3.71
CA ARG A 36 4.33 4.40 4.19
C ARG A 36 5.25 4.28 5.41
N GLN A 37 4.90 3.45 6.39
CA GLN A 37 5.71 3.22 7.59
C GLN A 37 7.08 2.64 7.22
N LYS A 38 7.11 1.61 6.36
CA LYS A 38 8.35 0.99 5.85
C LYS A 38 9.22 1.99 5.08
N THR A 39 8.62 2.81 4.21
CA THR A 39 9.33 3.86 3.48
C THR A 39 9.95 4.88 4.43
N ARG A 40 9.22 5.30 5.47
CA ARG A 40 9.74 6.21 6.50
C ARG A 40 10.94 5.60 7.24
N GLU A 41 10.85 4.33 7.62
CA GLU A 41 11.96 3.62 8.28
C GLU A 41 13.19 3.54 7.36
N ALA A 42 13.01 3.19 6.08
CA ALA A 42 14.09 3.15 5.09
C ALA A 42 14.76 4.52 4.92
N ILE A 43 13.97 5.60 4.75
CA ILE A 43 14.49 6.97 4.67
C ILE A 43 15.27 7.32 5.94
N ARG A 44 14.76 6.95 7.12
CA ARG A 44 15.43 7.24 8.40
C ARG A 44 16.78 6.55 8.49
N VAL A 45 16.88 5.29 8.05
CA VAL A 45 18.16 4.54 7.98
C VAL A 45 19.13 5.23 7.04
N LEU A 46 18.70 5.57 5.82
CA LEU A 46 19.52 6.29 4.84
C LEU A 46 20.03 7.62 5.36
N GLN A 47 19.24 8.36 6.13
CA GLN A 47 19.65 9.62 6.72
C GLN A 47 20.65 9.46 7.86
N LYS A 48 20.55 8.37 8.65
CA LYS A 48 21.48 8.09 9.76
C LYS A 48 22.82 7.61 9.26
N ASP A 49 22.83 6.77 8.23
CA ASP A 49 24.06 6.34 7.58
C ASP A 49 24.74 7.58 6.97
N LYS A 50 26.01 7.84 7.30
CA LYS A 50 26.79 8.96 6.74
C LYS A 50 27.96 8.49 5.88
N THR A 51 28.21 7.19 5.83
CA THR A 51 29.43 6.60 5.29
C THR A 51 29.17 5.83 4.01
N THR A 52 27.97 5.26 3.85
CA THR A 52 27.64 4.43 2.68
C THR A 52 27.13 5.31 1.53
N GLU A 53 27.85 5.28 0.42
CA GLU A 53 27.50 6.04 -0.80
C GLU A 53 26.52 5.30 -1.73
N LYS A 54 26.42 3.97 -1.62
CA LYS A 54 25.57 3.13 -2.48
C LYS A 54 24.80 2.09 -1.69
N ASN A 55 23.50 1.97 -1.94
CA ASN A 55 22.61 1.05 -1.24
C ASN A 55 22.04 0.00 -2.19
N TRP A 56 21.79 -1.19 -1.65
CA TRP A 56 21.00 -2.21 -2.34
C TRP A 56 19.51 -1.92 -2.16
N VAL A 57 18.77 -1.95 -3.27
CA VAL A 57 17.33 -1.77 -3.32
C VAL A 57 16.72 -3.01 -3.97
N CYS A 58 15.66 -3.55 -3.37
CA CYS A 58 14.90 -4.64 -3.97
C CYS A 58 13.85 -4.05 -4.93
N PHE A 59 13.87 -4.46 -6.19
CA PHE A 59 12.87 -4.12 -7.20
C PHE A 59 12.29 -5.43 -7.76
N GLY A 60 11.06 -5.77 -7.36
CA GLY A 60 10.44 -7.05 -7.70
C GLY A 60 11.23 -8.22 -7.12
N ASN A 61 11.85 -9.02 -7.99
CA ASN A 61 12.71 -10.15 -7.62
C ASN A 61 14.21 -9.88 -7.81
N GLN A 62 14.59 -8.63 -8.09
CA GLN A 62 15.98 -8.23 -8.35
C GLN A 62 16.50 -7.28 -7.28
N PHE A 63 17.82 -7.32 -7.06
CA PHE A 63 18.52 -6.35 -6.23
C PHE A 63 19.37 -5.44 -7.11
N ILE A 64 19.16 -4.13 -6.97
CA ILE A 64 19.87 -3.11 -7.74
C ILE A 64 20.66 -2.24 -6.77
N LYS A 65 21.93 -2.00 -7.08
CA LYS A 65 22.77 -1.11 -6.28
C LYS A 65 22.71 0.31 -6.82
N LEU A 66 22.13 1.23 -6.06
CA LEU A 66 21.93 2.63 -6.45
C LEU A 66 22.72 3.58 -5.54
N PRO A 67 23.18 4.73 -6.07
CA PRO A 67 23.71 5.80 -5.24
C PRO A 67 22.66 6.25 -4.21
N LYS A 68 23.13 6.62 -3.02
CA LYS A 68 22.28 7.01 -1.90
C LYS A 68 21.30 8.15 -2.23
N LYS A 69 21.75 9.14 -2.99
CA LYS A 69 20.91 10.25 -3.47
C LYS A 69 19.73 9.75 -4.32
N ASP A 70 20.00 8.80 -5.20
CA ASP A 70 18.98 8.24 -6.09
C ASP A 70 18.02 7.34 -5.30
N THR A 71 18.52 6.51 -4.37
CA THR A 71 17.68 5.72 -3.47
C THR A 71 16.74 6.61 -2.65
N LYS A 72 17.24 7.75 -2.13
CA LYS A 72 16.40 8.68 -1.37
C LYS A 72 15.33 9.31 -2.25
N ARG A 73 15.70 9.84 -3.42
CA ARG A 73 14.75 10.43 -4.39
C ARG A 73 13.63 9.45 -4.73
N LEU A 74 14.03 8.21 -4.98
CA LEU A 74 13.15 7.11 -5.31
C LEU A 74 12.14 6.81 -4.18
N LEU A 75 12.58 6.77 -2.92
CA LEU A 75 11.69 6.57 -1.77
C LEU A 75 10.77 7.78 -1.49
N ASP A 76 11.26 9.00 -1.76
CA ASP A 76 10.50 10.24 -1.56
C ASP A 76 9.36 10.41 -2.59
N GLN A 77 9.50 9.85 -3.80
CA GLN A 77 8.49 9.93 -4.87
C GLN A 77 7.28 9.01 -4.66
N GLY A 78 7.31 8.16 -3.64
CA GLY A 78 6.30 7.13 -3.43
C GLY A 78 6.52 5.99 -4.43
N TRP A 79 7.09 4.90 -3.92
CA TRP A 79 6.93 3.59 -4.56
C TRP A 79 5.48 3.12 -4.46
#